data_AF-A0A942FNU4-F1
#
_entry.id   AF-A0A942FNU4-F1
#
_cell.length_a   1.000
_cell.length_b   1.000
_cell.length_c   1.000
_cell.angle_alpha   90.00
_cell.angle_beta   90.00
_cell.angle_gamma   90.00
#
_symmetry.space_group_name_H-M   'P 1'
#
loop_
_entity.id
_entity.type
_entity.pdbx_description
1 polymer ?
#
loop_
_entity_poly.entity_id
_entity_poly.type
_entity_poly.pdbx_seq_one_letter_code
_entity_poly.pdbx_strand_id
1 'polypeptide(L)'
;MSKSFLVIILFIAVFASVSLASAPPPDSSSSEVVKTSKSEKFEAWWLGPLVQLIAIVAGAYLIKWQVRENAREKLKLRVYEAIKTHIESVSEPITHAGSYSLNIPGLFKDHQAMLEPGMNPSPIKGRASVLLEHHAKVQDAIVNLFKTLESYDIITPNLGIFRIALSSASHDLSNAFTLLFSESSRFLPVDVPEDRAKEVGTKIIERPMPTQVQLETIEHLADQYYKATVDVGSYLDDLSVKAQNILLGKLFGHRLPPRQPSDPKIKVITADADRVQELKKYFQEETEWGRKESEIRQRLKENR
;
A
#
# COMPACT_ATOMS: atom_id res chain seq x y z
N MET A 1 -17.24 -27.82 -3.37
CA MET A 1 -18.70 -27.71 -3.56
C MET A 1 -19.04 -26.23 -3.72
N SER A 2 -19.53 -25.79 -4.89
CA SER A 2 -19.71 -24.35 -5.17
C SER A 2 -20.92 -23.80 -4.39
N LYS A 3 -20.88 -22.50 -4.05
CA LYS A 3 -21.95 -21.80 -3.30
C LYS A 3 -23.33 -21.99 -3.94
N SER A 4 -23.37 -22.04 -5.27
CA SER A 4 -24.58 -22.27 -6.05
C SER A 4 -25.15 -23.67 -5.81
N PHE A 5 -24.30 -24.68 -5.63
CA PHE A 5 -24.74 -26.07 -5.47
C PHE A 5 -25.50 -26.30 -4.16
N LEU A 6 -25.07 -25.66 -3.06
CA LEU A 6 -25.70 -25.82 -1.75
C LEU A 6 -27.03 -25.04 -1.66
N VAL A 7 -27.11 -23.87 -2.30
CA VAL A 7 -28.36 -23.11 -2.45
C VAL A 7 -29.36 -23.87 -3.33
N ILE A 8 -28.89 -24.48 -4.42
CA ILE A 8 -29.73 -25.31 -5.31
C ILE A 8 -30.26 -26.53 -4.55
N ILE A 9 -29.45 -27.22 -3.76
CA ILE A 9 -29.91 -28.36 -2.95
C ILE A 9 -30.98 -27.93 -1.94
N LEU A 10 -30.79 -26.78 -1.27
CA LEU A 10 -31.78 -26.26 -0.33
C LEU A 10 -33.10 -25.87 -1.03
N PHE A 11 -33.00 -25.24 -2.21
CA PHE A 11 -34.17 -24.86 -3.01
C PHE A 11 -34.92 -26.09 -3.53
N ILE A 12 -34.21 -27.11 -4.02
CA ILE A 12 -34.80 -28.38 -4.47
C ILE A 12 -35.48 -29.09 -3.30
N ALA A 13 -34.87 -29.12 -2.12
CA ALA A 13 -35.46 -29.74 -0.93
C ALA A 13 -36.76 -29.04 -0.49
N VAL A 14 -36.80 -27.70 -0.54
CA VAL A 14 -38.01 -26.91 -0.23
C VAL A 14 -39.08 -27.07 -1.30
N PHE A 15 -38.72 -27.06 -2.59
CA PHE A 15 -39.68 -27.25 -3.68
C PHE A 15 -40.27 -28.67 -3.69
N ALA A 16 -39.46 -29.69 -3.42
CA ALA A 16 -39.93 -31.07 -3.32
C ALA A 16 -40.93 -31.27 -2.19
N SER A 17 -40.79 -30.54 -1.08
CA SER A 17 -41.73 -30.61 0.05
C SER A 17 -43.04 -29.85 -0.20
N VAL A 18 -43.02 -28.77 -1.01
CA VAL A 18 -44.25 -28.08 -1.44
C VAL A 18 -45.02 -28.90 -2.49
N SER A 19 -44.32 -29.52 -3.44
CA SER A 19 -44.96 -30.29 -4.52
C SER A 19 -45.65 -31.57 -4.01
N LEU A 20 -45.15 -32.16 -2.91
CA LEU A 20 -45.82 -33.30 -2.26
C LEU A 20 -47.13 -32.91 -1.55
N ALA A 21 -47.28 -31.65 -1.13
CA ALA A 21 -48.46 -31.18 -0.42
C ALA A 21 -49.60 -30.72 -1.35
N SER A 22 -49.34 -30.56 -2.65
CA SER A 22 -50.28 -29.98 -3.62
C SER A 22 -50.82 -30.96 -4.67
N ALA A 23 -50.63 -32.27 -4.50
CA ALA A 23 -51.17 -33.25 -5.45
C ALA A 23 -52.71 -33.29 -5.37
N PRO A 24 -53.44 -32.96 -6.46
CA PRO A 24 -54.90 -33.06 -6.48
C PRO A 24 -55.33 -34.53 -6.34
N PRO A 25 -56.48 -34.82 -5.73
CA PRO A 25 -57.01 -36.17 -5.64
C PRO A 25 -57.23 -36.75 -7.05
N PRO A 26 -56.94 -38.04 -7.27
CA PRO A 26 -57.11 -38.64 -8.58
C PRO A 26 -58.60 -38.70 -8.97
N ASP A 27 -58.92 -38.20 -10.16
CA ASP A 27 -60.26 -38.27 -10.75
C ASP A 27 -60.65 -39.74 -11.03
N SER A 28 -61.83 -40.09 -10.55
CA SER A 28 -62.40 -41.44 -10.64
C SER A 28 -63.18 -41.62 -11.94
N SER A 29 -62.57 -42.14 -13.01
CA SER A 29 -63.31 -42.83 -14.07
C SER A 29 -62.43 -43.72 -14.94
N SER A 30 -62.54 -45.04 -14.70
CA SER A 30 -62.53 -46.16 -15.66
C SER A 30 -61.86 -47.39 -15.05
N SER A 31 -62.62 -48.47 -15.06
CA SER A 31 -62.38 -49.72 -14.36
C SER A 31 -61.62 -50.72 -15.24
N GLU A 32 -60.36 -50.97 -14.91
CA GLU A 32 -59.70 -52.25 -15.20
C GLU A 32 -59.15 -52.83 -13.89
N VAL A 33 -59.58 -54.04 -13.59
CA VAL A 33 -59.33 -54.77 -12.34
C VAL A 33 -57.91 -55.35 -12.38
N VAL A 34 -56.91 -54.51 -12.13
CA VAL A 34 -55.58 -54.96 -11.71
C VAL A 34 -55.61 -55.02 -10.19
N LYS A 35 -55.54 -56.23 -9.62
CA LYS A 35 -55.30 -56.46 -8.19
C LYS A 35 -53.90 -55.98 -7.83
N THR A 36 -53.73 -54.67 -7.71
CA THR A 36 -52.55 -54.08 -7.11
C THR A 36 -52.66 -54.29 -5.61
N SER A 37 -51.66 -54.98 -5.02
CA SER A 37 -51.55 -55.11 -3.59
C SER A 37 -51.57 -53.72 -2.97
N LYS A 38 -52.50 -53.47 -2.04
CA LYS A 38 -52.48 -52.30 -1.16
C LYS A 38 -51.14 -52.30 -0.41
N SER A 39 -50.12 -51.64 -0.95
CA SER A 39 -48.99 -51.23 -0.14
C SER A 39 -49.52 -50.09 0.71
N GLU A 40 -49.65 -50.36 2.02
CA GLU A 40 -49.88 -49.29 2.99
C GLU A 40 -48.71 -48.32 2.84
N LYS A 41 -48.98 -47.16 2.24
CA LYS A 41 -48.02 -46.06 2.20
C LYS A 41 -47.82 -45.61 3.64
N PHE A 42 -46.76 -46.12 4.24
CA PHE A 42 -46.30 -45.73 5.56
C PHE A 42 -45.81 -44.27 5.47
N GLU A 43 -46.72 -43.32 5.57
CA GLU A 43 -46.37 -41.91 5.70
C GLU A 43 -45.83 -41.69 7.11
N ALA A 44 -44.50 -41.68 7.21
CA ALA A 44 -43.81 -41.43 8.46
C ALA A 44 -44.10 -40.01 8.96
N TRP A 45 -45.07 -39.90 9.88
CA TRP A 45 -45.53 -38.67 10.53
C TRP A 45 -44.41 -37.80 11.14
N TRP A 46 -43.25 -38.39 11.44
CA TRP A 46 -42.07 -37.71 11.99
C TRP A 46 -41.16 -37.06 10.93
N LEU A 47 -41.32 -37.37 9.64
CA LEU A 47 -40.48 -36.83 8.57
C LEU A 47 -40.62 -35.32 8.42
N GLY A 48 -41.85 -34.79 8.49
CA GLY A 48 -42.13 -33.36 8.38
C GLY A 48 -41.37 -32.53 9.43
N PRO A 49 -41.56 -32.81 10.73
CA PRO A 49 -40.81 -32.15 11.81
C PRO A 49 -39.28 -32.28 11.68
N LEU A 50 -38.77 -33.43 11.23
CA LEU A 50 -37.34 -33.65 11.03
C LEU A 50 -36.78 -32.74 9.94
N VAL A 51 -37.46 -32.64 8.79
CA VAL A 51 -37.06 -31.77 7.67
C VAL A 51 -37.05 -30.30 8.12
N GLN A 52 -38.05 -29.88 8.88
CA GLN A 52 -38.12 -28.52 9.42
C GLN A 52 -36.95 -28.23 10.37
N LEU A 53 -36.59 -29.17 11.26
CA LEU A 53 -35.45 -29.03 12.15
C LEU A 53 -34.13 -28.88 11.36
N ILE A 54 -33.92 -29.71 10.35
CA ILE A 54 -32.73 -29.65 9.48
C ILE A 54 -32.65 -28.30 8.77
N ALA A 55 -33.78 -27.80 8.24
CA ALA A 55 -33.84 -26.51 7.57
C ALA A 55 -33.49 -25.35 8.51
N ILE A 56 -33.98 -25.37 9.76
CA ILE A 56 -33.64 -24.36 10.77
C ILE A 56 -32.14 -24.38 11.10
N VAL A 57 -31.57 -25.56 11.32
CA VAL A 57 -30.13 -25.71 11.62
C VAL A 57 -29.28 -25.24 10.44
N ALA A 58 -29.64 -25.61 9.21
CA ALA A 58 -28.96 -25.17 8.01
C ALA A 58 -29.06 -23.64 7.83
N GLY A 59 -30.24 -23.07 8.05
CA GLY A 59 -30.47 -21.62 8.01
C GLY A 59 -29.63 -20.87 9.05
N ALA A 60 -29.60 -21.34 10.29
CA ALA A 60 -28.79 -20.75 11.35
C ALA A 60 -27.27 -20.82 11.02
N TYR A 61 -26.81 -21.95 10.46
CA TYR A 61 -25.43 -22.09 10.03
C TYR A 61 -25.08 -21.13 8.88
N LEU A 62 -25.97 -20.98 7.90
CA LEU A 62 -25.80 -20.03 6.79
C LEU A 62 -25.72 -18.59 7.27
N ILE A 63 -26.61 -18.17 8.19
CA ILE A 63 -26.59 -16.83 8.77
C ILE A 63 -25.27 -16.59 9.52
N LYS A 64 -24.85 -17.52 10.38
CA LYS A 64 -23.59 -17.42 11.13
C LYS A 64 -22.39 -17.31 10.18
N TRP A 65 -22.40 -18.09 9.10
CA TRP A 65 -21.35 -18.03 8.08
C TRP A 65 -21.36 -16.69 7.33
N GLN A 66 -22.52 -16.19 6.94
CA GLN A 66 -22.68 -14.90 6.25
C GLN A 66 -22.22 -13.73 7.13
N VAL A 67 -22.58 -13.73 8.42
CA VAL A 67 -22.12 -12.73 9.40
C VAL A 67 -20.59 -12.75 9.51
N ARG A 68 -19.98 -13.94 9.54
CA ARG A 68 -18.52 -14.08 9.60
C ARG A 68 -17.83 -13.55 8.34
N GLU A 69 -18.36 -13.84 7.15
CA GLU A 69 -17.78 -13.35 5.91
C GLU A 69 -17.94 -11.83 5.79
N ASN A 70 -19.10 -11.28 6.17
CA ASN A 70 -19.32 -9.83 6.22
C ASN A 70 -18.35 -9.14 7.18
N ALA A 71 -18.10 -9.73 8.36
CA ALA A 71 -17.12 -9.20 9.32
C ALA A 71 -15.69 -9.21 8.75
N ARG A 72 -15.33 -10.25 7.99
CA ARG A 72 -14.02 -10.34 7.32
C ARG A 72 -13.85 -9.31 6.23
N GLU A 73 -14.84 -9.14 5.36
CA GLU A 73 -14.78 -8.14 4.29
C GLU A 73 -14.76 -6.71 4.87
N LYS A 74 -15.54 -6.45 5.94
CA LYS A 74 -15.45 -5.18 6.67
C LYS A 74 -14.07 -4.93 7.28
N LEU A 75 -13.42 -5.97 7.81
CA LEU A 75 -12.05 -5.85 8.32
C LEU A 75 -11.06 -5.53 7.19
N LYS A 76 -11.14 -6.24 6.05
CA LYS A 76 -10.27 -5.97 4.90
C LYS A 76 -10.41 -4.54 4.39
N LEU A 77 -11.64 -4.02 4.33
CA LEU A 77 -11.90 -2.65 3.93
C LEU A 77 -11.20 -1.66 4.88
N ARG A 78 -11.33 -1.85 6.19
CA ARG A 78 -10.63 -0.99 7.19
C ARG A 78 -9.11 -1.06 7.07
N VAL A 79 -8.57 -2.26 6.85
CA VAL A 79 -7.12 -2.45 6.63
C VAL A 79 -6.68 -1.69 5.38
N TYR A 80 -7.44 -1.80 4.29
CA TYR A 80 -7.18 -1.08 3.06
C TYR A 80 -7.21 0.44 3.27
N GLU A 81 -8.24 0.97 3.92
CA GLU A 81 -8.38 2.39 4.22
C GLU A 81 -7.20 2.91 5.06
N ALA A 82 -6.78 2.16 6.07
CA ALA A 82 -5.62 2.50 6.89
C ALA A 82 -4.32 2.55 6.06
N ILE A 83 -4.05 1.51 5.26
CA ILE A 83 -2.88 1.47 4.37
C ILE A 83 -2.92 2.62 3.37
N LYS A 84 -4.07 2.85 2.71
CA LYS A 84 -4.26 3.92 1.73
C LYS A 84 -3.99 5.29 2.34
N THR A 85 -4.55 5.57 3.52
CA THR A 85 -4.35 6.84 4.24
C THR A 85 -2.86 7.08 4.48
N HIS A 86 -2.13 6.05 4.91
CA HIS A 86 -0.69 6.20 5.15
C HIS A 86 0.14 6.29 3.86
N ILE A 87 -0.26 5.63 2.77
CA ILE A 87 0.36 5.85 1.46
C ILE A 87 0.20 7.31 1.04
N GLU A 88 -1.01 7.86 1.11
CA GLU A 88 -1.30 9.26 0.76
C GLU A 88 -0.48 10.22 1.65
N SER A 89 -0.32 9.90 2.94
CA SER A 89 0.50 10.69 3.87
C SER A 89 2.00 10.73 3.52
N VAL A 90 2.50 9.75 2.75
CA VAL A 90 3.89 9.75 2.23
C VAL A 90 3.96 10.46 0.88
N SER A 91 2.97 10.23 0.01
CA SER A 91 2.95 10.73 -1.38
C SER A 91 3.00 12.25 -1.52
N GLU A 92 2.33 12.99 -0.63
CA GLU A 92 2.35 14.46 -0.66
C GLU A 92 3.72 15.01 -0.22
N PRO A 93 4.26 14.72 0.99
CA PRO A 93 5.57 15.21 1.41
C PRO A 93 6.70 14.84 0.45
N ILE A 94 6.65 13.65 -0.16
CA ILE A 94 7.74 13.20 -1.05
C ILE A 94 7.75 13.98 -2.36
N THR A 95 6.57 14.32 -2.88
CA THR A 95 6.41 15.17 -4.06
C THR A 95 6.92 16.58 -3.78
N HIS A 96 6.60 17.14 -2.61
CA HIS A 96 7.12 18.43 -2.17
C HIS A 96 8.63 18.42 -2.00
N ALA A 97 9.19 17.38 -1.36
CA ALA A 97 10.63 17.26 -1.16
C ALA A 97 11.40 17.17 -2.48
N GLY A 98 10.93 16.32 -3.42
CA GLY A 98 11.55 16.18 -4.74
C GLY A 98 11.41 17.44 -5.61
N SER A 99 10.25 18.11 -5.58
CA SER A 99 10.07 19.36 -6.31
C SER A 99 10.94 20.48 -5.74
N TYR A 100 11.05 20.57 -4.41
CA TYR A 100 11.87 21.57 -3.74
C TYR A 100 13.36 21.38 -4.05
N SER A 101 13.86 20.13 -4.08
CA SER A 101 15.26 19.87 -4.43
C SER A 101 15.61 20.31 -5.84
N LEU A 102 14.73 20.05 -6.82
CA LEU A 102 14.95 20.47 -8.21
C LEU A 102 14.91 21.99 -8.39
N ASN A 103 14.21 22.71 -7.51
CA ASN A 103 14.15 24.17 -7.57
C ASN A 103 15.43 24.84 -7.04
N ILE A 104 16.21 24.19 -6.17
CA ILE A 104 17.40 24.79 -5.54
C ILE A 104 18.41 25.31 -6.58
N PRO A 105 18.82 24.54 -7.61
CA PRO A 105 19.72 25.06 -8.64
C PRO A 105 19.16 26.26 -9.40
N GLY A 106 17.86 26.23 -9.73
CA GLY A 106 17.18 27.34 -10.41
C GLY A 106 17.26 28.63 -9.59
N LEU A 107 17.09 28.54 -8.27
CA LEU A 107 17.22 29.70 -7.38
C LEU A 107 18.62 30.34 -7.44
N PHE A 108 19.69 29.54 -7.56
CA PHE A 108 21.04 30.07 -7.71
C PHE A 108 21.24 30.73 -9.07
N LYS A 109 20.77 30.09 -10.14
CA LYS A 109 20.85 30.62 -11.52
C LYS A 109 20.12 31.94 -11.66
N ASP A 110 18.90 32.02 -11.15
CA ASP A 110 18.09 33.24 -11.18
C ASP A 110 18.80 34.38 -10.42
N HIS A 111 19.38 34.07 -9.27
CA HIS A 111 20.13 35.05 -8.48
C HIS A 111 21.42 35.51 -9.19
N GLN A 112 22.19 34.59 -9.80
CA GLN A 112 23.36 34.94 -10.60
C GLN A 112 23.02 35.83 -11.80
N ALA A 113 21.95 35.49 -12.53
CA ALA A 113 21.49 36.26 -13.67
C ALA A 113 21.06 37.69 -13.31
N MET A 114 20.60 37.92 -12.08
CA MET A 114 20.31 39.27 -11.58
C MET A 114 21.58 40.06 -11.21
N LEU A 115 22.63 39.40 -10.74
CA LEU A 115 23.89 40.05 -10.39
C LEU A 115 24.67 40.55 -11.63
N GLU A 116 24.62 39.82 -12.75
CA GLU A 116 25.34 40.16 -13.99
C GLU A 116 25.10 41.60 -14.49
N PRO A 117 23.84 42.11 -14.59
CA PRO A 117 23.56 43.49 -14.98
C PRO A 117 23.76 44.52 -13.84
N GLY A 118 24.32 44.12 -12.69
CA GLY A 118 24.49 45.00 -11.53
C GLY A 118 23.19 45.29 -10.77
N MET A 119 22.17 44.44 -10.89
CA MET A 119 21.00 44.56 -10.01
C MET A 119 21.33 44.07 -8.60
N ASN A 120 20.57 44.57 -7.63
CA ASN A 120 20.59 44.06 -6.25
C ASN A 120 19.45 43.04 -6.10
N PRO A 121 19.69 41.73 -6.33
CA PRO A 121 18.66 40.73 -6.17
C PRO A 121 18.15 40.68 -4.73
N SER A 122 16.89 40.30 -4.57
CA SER A 122 16.39 39.89 -3.26
C SER A 122 17.12 38.62 -2.80
N PRO A 123 17.22 38.39 -1.47
CA PRO A 123 17.78 37.16 -0.94
C PRO A 123 17.11 35.94 -1.57
N ILE A 124 17.90 34.91 -1.91
CA ILE A 124 17.39 33.62 -2.39
C ILE A 124 16.28 33.16 -1.44
N LYS A 125 15.11 32.75 -1.94
CA LYS A 125 13.97 32.34 -1.10
C LYS A 125 14.13 30.94 -0.49
N GLY A 126 14.91 30.06 -1.13
CA GLY A 126 15.20 28.73 -0.62
C GLY A 126 16.00 28.79 0.69
N ARG A 127 15.68 27.89 1.62
CA ARG A 127 16.38 27.69 2.89
C ARG A 127 16.85 26.25 3.04
N ALA A 128 18.00 26.06 3.67
CA ALA A 128 18.47 24.74 4.06
C ALA A 128 17.52 24.08 5.07
N SER A 129 17.00 24.85 6.03
CA SER A 129 16.01 24.40 7.03
C SER A 129 14.76 23.80 6.39
N VAL A 130 14.25 24.41 5.33
CA VAL A 130 13.07 23.92 4.60
C VAL A 130 13.35 22.61 3.87
N LEU A 131 14.54 22.44 3.27
CA LEU A 131 14.94 21.16 2.67
C LEU A 131 14.96 20.03 3.71
N LEU A 132 15.57 20.32 4.88
CA LEU A 132 15.62 19.39 6.02
C LEU A 132 14.22 19.05 6.53
N GLU A 133 13.35 20.05 6.69
CA GLU A 133 11.97 19.86 7.14
C GLU A 133 11.18 18.96 6.18
N HIS A 134 11.29 19.20 4.87
CA HIS A 134 10.64 18.36 3.87
C HIS A 134 11.13 16.90 3.94
N HIS A 135 12.45 16.69 4.06
CA HIS A 135 13.00 15.34 4.21
C HIS A 135 12.52 14.65 5.49
N ALA A 136 12.53 15.35 6.62
CA ALA A 136 12.07 14.81 7.91
C ALA A 136 10.60 14.38 7.84
N LYS A 137 9.72 15.19 7.23
CA LYS A 137 8.31 14.83 7.01
C LYS A 137 8.15 13.55 6.19
N VAL A 138 8.98 13.35 5.16
CA VAL A 138 8.96 12.11 4.36
C VAL A 138 9.36 10.91 5.22
N GLN A 139 10.45 11.00 5.99
CA GLN A 139 10.91 9.90 6.84
C GLN A 139 9.87 9.54 7.91
N ASP A 140 9.28 10.54 8.58
CA ASP A 140 8.24 10.32 9.58
C ASP A 140 7.00 9.63 8.97
N ALA A 141 6.59 10.05 7.77
CA ALA A 141 5.48 9.42 7.06
C ALA A 141 5.79 7.96 6.68
N ILE A 142 6.99 7.67 6.18
CA ILE A 142 7.44 6.29 5.85
C ILE A 142 7.42 5.40 7.11
N VAL A 143 7.93 5.91 8.23
CA VAL A 143 7.90 5.19 9.52
C VAL A 143 6.47 4.86 9.96
N ASN A 144 5.54 5.80 9.80
CA ASN A 144 4.13 5.56 10.14
C ASN A 144 3.45 4.56 9.20
N LEU A 145 3.82 4.55 7.92
CA LEU A 145 3.40 3.50 6.99
C LEU A 145 3.94 2.12 7.42
N PHE A 146 5.19 2.01 7.85
CA PHE A 146 5.75 0.74 8.34
C PHE A 146 5.01 0.21 9.56
N LYS A 147 4.73 1.05 10.56
CA LYS A 147 3.92 0.67 11.73
C LYS A 147 2.55 0.13 11.33
N THR A 148 1.92 0.73 10.32
CA THR A 148 0.63 0.30 9.80
C THR A 148 0.72 -1.07 9.12
N LEU A 149 1.70 -1.26 8.24
CA LEU A 149 1.91 -2.56 7.58
C LEU A 149 2.19 -3.67 8.60
N GLU A 150 3.04 -3.40 9.59
CA GLU A 150 3.37 -4.33 10.68
C GLU A 150 2.15 -4.70 11.52
N SER A 151 1.27 -3.74 11.82
CA SER A 151 0.03 -3.98 12.58
C SER A 151 -0.93 -4.94 11.87
N TYR A 152 -0.79 -5.12 10.55
CA TYR A 152 -1.64 -5.96 9.73
C TYR A 152 -0.91 -7.15 9.08
N ASP A 153 0.32 -7.48 9.51
CA ASP A 153 1.11 -8.60 8.95
C ASP A 153 0.37 -9.94 9.00
N ILE A 154 -0.48 -10.17 10.01
CA ILE A 154 -1.31 -11.41 10.12
C ILE A 154 -2.35 -11.48 9.00
N ILE A 155 -2.92 -10.34 8.60
CA ILE A 155 -3.99 -10.26 7.60
C ILE A 155 -3.40 -10.30 6.19
N THR A 156 -2.25 -9.66 5.99
CA THR A 156 -1.60 -9.47 4.70
C THR A 156 -0.12 -9.86 4.73
N PRO A 157 0.24 -11.12 5.02
CA PRO A 157 1.65 -11.53 5.17
C PRO A 157 2.47 -11.35 3.88
N ASN A 158 1.79 -11.38 2.73
CA ASN A 158 2.44 -11.22 1.43
C ASN A 158 2.89 -9.77 1.16
N LEU A 159 2.40 -8.79 1.94
CA LEU A 159 2.83 -7.39 1.81
C LEU A 159 4.19 -7.11 2.46
N GLY A 160 4.76 -8.05 3.21
CA GLY A 160 6.06 -7.87 3.87
C GLY A 160 7.21 -7.53 2.91
N ILE A 161 7.12 -7.92 1.63
CA ILE A 161 8.12 -7.52 0.61
C ILE A 161 8.17 -6.00 0.40
N PHE A 162 7.03 -5.31 0.50
CA PHE A 162 6.99 -3.86 0.31
C PHE A 162 7.73 -3.12 1.41
N ARG A 163 7.71 -3.62 2.65
CA ARG A 163 8.52 -3.07 3.75
C ARG A 163 10.02 -3.18 3.44
N ILE A 164 10.46 -4.31 2.89
CA ILE A 164 11.86 -4.52 2.51
C ILE A 164 12.25 -3.55 1.38
N ALA A 165 11.43 -3.49 0.31
CA ALA A 165 11.68 -2.60 -0.82
C ALA A 165 11.69 -1.12 -0.41
N LEU A 166 10.71 -0.68 0.38
CA LEU A 166 10.65 0.68 0.90
C LEU A 166 11.78 0.99 1.89
N SER A 167 12.25 0.02 2.67
CA SER A 167 13.42 0.23 3.55
C SER A 167 14.68 0.50 2.74
N SER A 168 14.87 -0.26 1.65
CA SER A 168 15.97 -0.03 0.70
C SER A 168 15.87 1.34 0.04
N ALA A 169 14.71 1.69 -0.54
CA ALA A 169 14.50 3.00 -1.16
C ALA A 169 14.62 4.16 -0.16
N SER A 170 14.14 3.99 1.08
CA SER A 170 14.26 5.00 2.14
C SER A 170 15.73 5.22 2.55
N HIS A 171 16.55 4.17 2.57
CA HIS A 171 17.98 4.29 2.82
C HIS A 171 18.68 5.07 1.69
N ASP A 172 18.34 4.78 0.44
CA ASP A 172 18.94 5.46 -0.71
C ASP A 172 18.52 6.94 -0.77
N LEU A 173 17.25 7.23 -0.45
CA LEU A 173 16.73 8.58 -0.26
C LEU A 173 17.50 9.35 0.82
N SER A 174 17.76 8.73 1.99
CA SER A 174 18.53 9.35 3.07
C SER A 174 19.99 9.63 2.70
N ASN A 175 20.61 8.74 1.92
CA ASN A 175 21.97 8.95 1.43
C ASN A 175 22.02 10.11 0.44
N ALA A 176 21.12 10.12 -0.55
CA ALA A 176 21.03 11.20 -1.53
C ALA A 176 20.73 12.56 -0.86
N PHE A 177 19.84 12.56 0.15
CA PHE A 177 19.56 13.74 0.96
C PHE A 177 20.82 14.26 1.65
N THR A 178 21.58 13.38 2.31
CA THR A 178 22.77 13.77 3.08
C THR A 178 23.79 14.46 2.18
N LEU A 179 24.02 13.93 0.98
CA LEU A 179 24.93 14.51 0.00
C LEU A 179 24.43 15.88 -0.49
N LEU A 180 23.16 15.96 -0.92
CA LEU A 180 22.56 17.21 -1.38
C LEU A 180 22.54 18.29 -0.29
N PHE A 181 22.10 17.94 0.92
CA PHE A 181 22.01 18.86 2.05
C PHE A 181 23.39 19.37 2.46
N SER A 182 24.39 18.49 2.53
CA SER A 182 25.77 18.87 2.85
C SER A 182 26.32 19.89 1.85
N GLU A 183 26.06 19.73 0.55
CA GLU A 183 26.59 20.67 -0.45
C GLU A 183 25.75 21.95 -0.52
N SER A 184 24.42 21.85 -0.58
CA SER A 184 23.54 23.01 -0.71
C SER A 184 23.54 23.92 0.52
N SER A 185 23.65 23.38 1.74
CA SER A 185 23.65 24.16 2.99
C SER A 185 24.83 25.13 3.12
N ARG A 186 25.89 24.94 2.33
CA ARG A 186 27.05 25.84 2.26
C ARG A 186 26.70 27.17 1.59
N PHE A 187 25.71 27.16 0.69
CA PHE A 187 25.35 28.29 -0.16
C PHE A 187 23.92 28.79 0.06
N LEU A 188 23.05 27.99 0.68
CA LEU A 188 21.70 28.41 1.00
C LEU A 188 21.70 29.39 2.19
N PRO A 189 20.87 30.45 2.13
CA PRO A 189 20.69 31.35 3.26
C PRO A 189 20.22 30.62 4.52
N VAL A 190 20.62 31.14 5.68
CA VAL A 190 20.25 30.62 7.00
C VAL A 190 19.42 31.66 7.74
N ASP A 191 18.27 31.24 8.27
CA ASP A 191 17.43 32.08 9.12
C ASP A 191 18.10 32.27 10.49
N VAL A 192 18.10 33.51 10.97
CA VAL A 192 18.61 33.88 12.30
C VAL A 192 17.43 33.84 13.28
N PRO A 193 17.54 33.10 14.39
CA PRO A 193 16.56 33.14 15.47
C PRO A 193 16.24 34.57 15.94
N GLU A 194 14.98 34.86 16.31
CA GLU A 194 14.53 36.23 16.60
C GLU A 194 15.28 36.92 17.74
N ASP A 195 15.72 36.15 18.73
CA ASP A 195 16.55 36.60 19.85
C ASP A 195 17.91 37.11 19.35
N ARG A 196 18.52 36.42 18.39
CA ARG A 196 19.80 36.82 17.77
C ARG A 196 19.66 37.84 16.65
N ALA A 197 18.51 37.90 15.99
CA ALA A 197 18.30 38.82 14.87
C ALA A 197 18.49 40.29 15.29
N LYS A 198 18.18 40.63 16.54
CA LYS A 198 18.42 41.97 17.11
C LYS A 198 19.90 42.28 17.31
N GLU A 199 20.71 41.27 17.67
CA GLU A 199 22.16 41.42 17.87
C GLU A 199 22.90 41.51 16.54
N VAL A 200 22.51 40.68 15.57
CA VAL A 200 23.16 40.58 14.26
C VAL A 200 22.62 41.65 13.28
N GLY A 201 21.46 42.24 13.56
CA GLY A 201 20.83 43.28 12.73
C GLY A 201 20.17 42.75 11.45
N THR A 202 20.11 41.43 11.25
CA THR A 202 19.43 40.79 10.13
C THR A 202 18.72 39.51 10.58
N LYS A 203 17.62 39.17 9.90
CA LYS A 203 16.90 37.90 10.07
C LYS A 203 17.46 36.78 9.20
N ILE A 204 18.30 37.09 8.23
CA ILE A 204 18.83 36.14 7.25
C ILE A 204 20.33 36.40 7.09
N ILE A 205 21.13 35.33 7.20
CA ILE A 205 22.54 35.36 6.84
C ILE A 205 22.65 34.85 5.41
N GLU A 206 23.03 35.73 4.50
CA GLU A 206 23.37 35.38 3.12
C GLU A 206 24.70 34.62 3.09
N ARG A 207 24.83 33.73 2.12
CA ARG A 207 26.02 32.90 1.89
C ARG A 207 26.63 33.29 0.54
N PRO A 208 27.93 33.02 0.34
CA PRO A 208 28.55 33.24 -0.96
C PRO A 208 27.83 32.40 -2.04
N MET A 209 27.78 32.92 -3.26
CA MET A 209 27.24 32.19 -4.40
C MET A 209 28.14 31.00 -4.77
N PRO A 210 27.56 29.87 -5.21
CA PRO A 210 28.36 28.75 -5.71
C PRO A 210 29.07 29.14 -7.00
N THR A 211 30.26 28.59 -7.21
CA THR A 211 30.93 28.59 -8.52
C THR A 211 30.14 27.72 -9.51
N GLN A 212 30.40 27.86 -10.81
CA GLN A 212 29.75 27.04 -11.84
C GLN A 212 29.90 25.53 -11.59
N VAL A 213 31.09 25.08 -11.20
CA VAL A 213 31.38 23.67 -10.88
C VAL A 213 30.58 23.19 -9.66
N GLN A 214 30.43 24.04 -8.64
CA GLN A 214 29.64 23.73 -7.45
C GLN A 214 28.14 23.70 -7.78
N LEU A 215 27.66 24.60 -8.63
CA LEU A 215 26.28 24.61 -9.09
C LEU A 215 25.94 23.34 -9.88
N GLU A 216 26.80 22.91 -10.80
CA GLU A 216 26.65 21.64 -11.53
C GLU A 216 26.65 20.42 -10.58
N THR A 217 27.45 20.48 -9.51
CA THR A 217 27.45 19.45 -8.46
C THR A 217 26.12 19.42 -7.72
N ILE A 218 25.59 20.58 -7.32
CA ILE A 218 24.28 20.69 -6.65
C ILE A 218 23.15 20.20 -7.57
N GLU A 219 23.20 20.51 -8.87
CA GLU A 219 22.25 20.01 -9.86
C GLU A 219 22.24 18.50 -9.96
N HIS A 220 23.43 17.91 -10.04
CA HIS A 220 23.58 16.46 -10.08
C HIS A 220 23.03 15.80 -8.81
N LEU A 221 23.34 16.35 -7.64
CA LEU A 221 22.85 15.83 -6.35
C LEU A 221 21.33 16.03 -6.18
N ALA A 222 20.78 17.13 -6.69
CA ALA A 222 19.35 17.39 -6.68
C ALA A 222 18.59 16.39 -7.56
N ASP A 223 19.13 16.05 -8.73
CA ASP A 223 18.60 15.01 -9.61
C ASP A 223 18.68 13.62 -8.97
N GLN A 224 19.80 13.28 -8.30
CA GLN A 224 19.92 12.02 -7.56
C GLN A 224 18.88 11.90 -6.44
N TYR A 225 18.70 12.96 -5.64
CA TYR A 225 17.68 12.98 -4.59
C TYR A 225 16.28 12.88 -5.17
N TYR A 226 15.98 13.61 -6.24
CA TYR A 226 14.70 13.53 -6.94
C TYR A 226 14.43 12.10 -7.46
N LYS A 227 15.41 11.45 -8.09
CA LYS A 227 15.27 10.05 -8.53
C LYS A 227 14.95 9.12 -7.36
N ALA A 228 15.63 9.28 -6.21
CA ALA A 228 15.31 8.51 -5.01
C ALA A 228 13.87 8.78 -4.50
N THR A 229 13.36 10.02 -4.62
CA THR A 229 11.96 10.31 -4.31
C THR A 229 10.98 9.60 -5.26
N VAL A 230 11.32 9.50 -6.54
CA VAL A 230 10.54 8.80 -7.57
C VAL A 230 10.52 7.29 -7.32
N ASP A 231 11.63 6.70 -6.87
CA ASP A 231 11.70 5.27 -6.54
C ASP A 231 10.78 4.91 -5.38
N VAL A 232 10.79 5.70 -4.30
CA VAL A 232 9.84 5.53 -3.19
C VAL A 232 8.40 5.69 -3.69
N GLY A 233 8.10 6.73 -4.48
CA GLY A 233 6.77 6.94 -5.06
C GLY A 233 6.30 5.77 -5.92
N SER A 234 7.21 5.18 -6.71
CA SER A 234 6.93 4.01 -7.54
C SER A 234 6.58 2.77 -6.71
N TYR A 235 7.26 2.56 -5.58
CA TYR A 235 6.96 1.45 -4.67
C TYR A 235 5.67 1.67 -3.87
N LEU A 236 5.30 2.92 -3.59
CA LEU A 236 4.01 3.26 -3.00
C LEU A 236 2.85 2.98 -3.97
N ASP A 237 3.02 3.25 -5.27
CA ASP A 237 2.04 2.91 -6.30
C ASP A 237 1.86 1.38 -6.40
N ASP A 238 2.98 0.64 -6.48
CA ASP A 238 2.96 -0.83 -6.49
C ASP A 238 2.26 -1.38 -5.23
N LEU A 239 2.50 -0.80 -4.06
CA LEU A 239 1.85 -1.17 -2.80
C LEU A 239 0.34 -0.88 -2.85
N SER A 240 -0.06 0.29 -3.34
CA SER A 240 -1.46 0.69 -3.47
C SER A 240 -2.23 -0.29 -4.36
N VAL A 241 -1.70 -0.56 -5.56
CA VAL A 241 -2.27 -1.53 -6.51
C VAL A 241 -2.38 -2.92 -5.88
N LYS A 242 -1.33 -3.39 -5.21
CA LYS A 242 -1.33 -4.73 -4.63
C LYS A 242 -2.25 -4.84 -3.42
N ALA A 243 -2.31 -3.81 -2.57
CA ALA A 243 -3.24 -3.74 -1.45
C ALA A 243 -4.70 -3.79 -1.93
N GLN A 244 -5.06 -3.03 -2.98
CA GLN A 244 -6.39 -3.11 -3.60
C GLN A 244 -6.69 -4.51 -4.12
N ASN A 245 -5.75 -5.10 -4.87
CA ASN A 245 -5.94 -6.44 -5.45
C ASN A 245 -6.12 -7.53 -4.39
N ILE A 246 -5.40 -7.45 -3.27
CA ILE A 246 -5.47 -8.44 -2.18
C ILE A 246 -6.73 -8.22 -1.32
N LEU A 247 -7.02 -6.98 -0.94
CA LEU A 247 -8.05 -6.67 0.05
C LEU A 247 -9.44 -6.48 -0.58
N LEU A 248 -9.51 -5.94 -1.80
CA LEU A 248 -10.76 -5.56 -2.46
C LEU A 248 -11.05 -6.34 -3.75
N GLY A 249 -10.04 -6.91 -4.42
CA GLY A 249 -10.22 -7.51 -5.76
C GLY A 249 -11.30 -8.60 -5.82
N LYS A 250 -11.48 -9.38 -4.76
CA LYS A 250 -12.55 -10.41 -4.68
C LYS A 250 -13.96 -9.79 -4.61
N LEU A 251 -14.10 -8.61 -4.01
CA LEU A 251 -15.39 -7.94 -3.85
C LEU A 251 -15.93 -7.45 -5.20
N PHE A 252 -15.04 -6.99 -6.09
CA PHE A 252 -15.40 -6.40 -7.38
C PHE A 252 -15.19 -7.33 -8.58
N GLY A 253 -14.67 -8.55 -8.36
CA GLY A 253 -14.49 -9.54 -9.41
C GLY A 253 -13.42 -9.21 -10.46
N HIS A 254 -12.59 -8.20 -10.22
CA HIS A 254 -11.50 -7.80 -11.12
C HIS A 254 -10.27 -7.35 -10.33
N ARG A 255 -9.14 -7.19 -11.03
CA ARG A 255 -7.86 -6.77 -10.48
C ARG A 255 -7.24 -5.70 -11.35
N LEU A 256 -6.52 -4.79 -10.72
CA LEU A 256 -5.66 -3.83 -11.41
C LEU A 256 -4.40 -4.52 -11.93
N PRO A 257 -3.94 -4.18 -13.15
CA PRO A 257 -2.68 -4.68 -13.66
C PRO A 257 -1.50 -4.10 -12.85
N PRO A 258 -0.38 -4.83 -12.74
CA PRO A 258 0.86 -4.25 -12.22
C PRO A 258 1.34 -3.08 -13.08
N ARG A 259 2.10 -2.16 -12.48
CA ARG A 259 2.76 -1.08 -13.20
C ARG A 259 3.70 -1.62 -14.29
N GLN A 260 3.76 -0.91 -15.41
CA GLN A 260 4.65 -1.22 -16.53
C GLN A 260 5.63 -0.06 -16.72
N PRO A 261 6.81 -0.08 -16.04
CA PRO A 261 7.79 0.96 -16.20
C PRO A 261 8.35 0.96 -17.64
N SER A 262 8.60 2.15 -18.18
CA SER A 262 9.21 2.28 -19.50
C SER A 262 10.65 1.74 -19.55
N ASP A 263 11.38 1.81 -18.43
CA ASP A 263 12.68 1.18 -18.27
C ASP A 263 12.52 -0.19 -17.58
N PRO A 264 12.86 -1.31 -18.27
CA PRO A 264 12.81 -2.66 -17.68
C PRO A 264 13.72 -2.87 -16.47
N LYS A 265 14.70 -1.98 -16.24
CA LYS A 265 15.59 -2.05 -15.07
C LYS A 265 14.89 -1.66 -13.78
N ILE A 266 13.83 -0.85 -13.87
CA ILE A 266 13.05 -0.43 -12.70
C ILE A 266 12.29 -1.64 -12.16
N LYS A 267 12.55 -1.99 -10.91
CA LYS A 267 11.87 -3.11 -10.25
C LYS A 267 10.42 -2.75 -9.96
N VAL A 268 9.50 -3.64 -10.34
CA VAL A 268 8.08 -3.58 -9.98
C VAL A 268 7.86 -4.54 -8.82
N ILE A 269 7.38 -4.03 -7.70
CA ILE A 269 7.17 -4.82 -6.50
C ILE A 269 5.85 -5.58 -6.62
N THR A 270 5.88 -6.88 -6.34
CA THR A 270 4.67 -7.71 -6.29
C THR A 270 4.70 -8.66 -5.10
N ALA A 271 3.51 -9.12 -4.70
CA ALA A 271 3.30 -10.12 -3.66
C ALA A 271 3.06 -11.53 -4.22
N ASP A 272 3.44 -11.78 -5.48
CA ASP A 272 3.33 -13.11 -6.11
C ASP A 272 4.46 -14.03 -5.63
N ALA A 273 4.13 -15.26 -5.24
CA ALA A 273 5.03 -16.12 -4.47
C ALA A 273 6.34 -16.46 -5.21
N ASP A 274 6.27 -16.59 -6.54
CA ASP A 274 7.41 -16.83 -7.44
C ASP A 274 8.38 -15.64 -7.46
N ARG A 275 7.87 -14.42 -7.52
CA ARG A 275 8.68 -13.20 -7.61
C ARG A 275 9.12 -12.64 -6.27
N VAL A 276 8.39 -12.92 -5.19
CA VAL A 276 8.72 -12.43 -3.84
C VAL A 276 10.12 -12.89 -3.41
N GLN A 277 10.52 -14.12 -3.70
CA GLN A 277 11.85 -14.61 -3.30
C GLN A 277 12.97 -13.93 -4.09
N GLU A 278 12.78 -13.73 -5.39
CA GLU A 278 13.72 -12.96 -6.23
C GLU A 278 13.87 -11.53 -5.70
N LEU A 279 12.76 -10.85 -5.42
CA LEU A 279 12.78 -9.48 -4.89
C LEU A 279 13.41 -9.43 -3.50
N LYS A 280 13.11 -10.37 -2.60
CA LYS A 280 13.77 -10.44 -1.29
C LYS A 280 15.27 -10.56 -1.43
N LYS A 281 15.74 -11.49 -2.28
CA LYS A 281 17.16 -11.68 -2.55
C LYS A 281 17.79 -10.39 -3.06
N TYR A 282 17.19 -9.77 -4.07
CA TYR A 282 17.66 -8.49 -4.62
C TYR A 282 17.81 -7.41 -3.53
N PHE A 283 16.75 -7.14 -2.76
CA PHE A 283 16.81 -6.09 -1.75
C PHE A 283 17.73 -6.41 -0.58
N GLN A 284 17.83 -7.67 -0.16
CA GLN A 284 18.63 -8.09 1.00
C GLN A 284 20.11 -8.30 0.68
N GLU A 285 20.46 -8.66 -0.57
CA GLU A 285 21.84 -9.03 -0.94
C GLU A 285 22.47 -8.04 -1.94
N GLU A 286 21.69 -7.49 -2.86
CA GLU A 286 22.23 -6.71 -3.98
C GLU A 286 22.21 -5.21 -3.71
N THR A 287 21.29 -4.71 -2.88
CA THR A 287 21.24 -3.28 -2.56
C THR A 287 22.22 -2.88 -1.45
N GLU A 288 22.62 -1.61 -1.45
CA GLU A 288 23.51 -1.06 -0.40
C GLU A 288 22.90 -1.20 1.00
N TRP A 289 21.58 -1.01 1.11
CA TRP A 289 20.86 -1.23 2.36
C TRP A 289 20.97 -2.69 2.84
N GLY A 290 20.72 -3.67 1.97
CA GLY A 290 20.76 -5.08 2.30
C GLY A 290 22.15 -5.57 2.71
N ARG A 291 23.18 -5.10 2.00
CA ARG A 291 24.59 -5.38 2.35
C ARG A 291 24.94 -4.86 3.74
N LYS A 292 24.62 -3.58 4.02
CA LYS A 292 24.85 -2.98 5.35
C LYS A 292 24.09 -3.71 6.45
N GLU A 293 22.83 -4.08 6.22
CA GLU A 293 22.03 -4.82 7.19
C GLU A 293 22.66 -6.20 7.49
N SER A 294 23.12 -6.90 6.44
CA SER A 294 23.79 -8.20 6.56
C SER A 294 25.10 -8.12 7.35
N GLU A 295 25.92 -7.09 7.09
CA GLU A 295 27.14 -6.82 7.85
C GLU A 295 26.86 -6.56 9.34
N ILE A 296 25.87 -5.72 9.65
CA ILE A 296 25.47 -5.44 11.04
C ILE A 296 25.03 -6.73 11.74
N ARG A 297 24.20 -7.55 11.08
CA ARG A 297 23.74 -8.84 11.62
C ARG A 297 24.90 -9.80 11.86
N GLN A 298 25.91 -9.82 10.99
CA GLN A 298 27.10 -10.65 11.20
C GLN A 298 27.90 -10.19 12.42
N ARG A 299 28.18 -8.89 12.55
CA ARG A 299 28.88 -8.33 13.73
C ARG A 299 28.15 -8.62 15.05
N LEU A 300 26.82 -8.57 15.04
CA LEU A 300 26.02 -8.90 16.23
C LEU A 300 26.08 -10.39 16.61
N LYS A 301 26.31 -11.29 15.65
CA LYS A 301 26.49 -12.73 15.92
C LYS A 301 27.88 -13.02 16.47
N GLU A 302 28.91 -12.32 15.98
CA GLU A 302 30.30 -12.48 16.45
C GLU A 302 30.50 -11.99 17.90
N ASN A 303 29.65 -11.06 18.36
CA ASN A 303 29.70 -10.49 19.71
C ASN A 303 28.81 -11.22 20.76
N ARG A 304 28.20 -12.35 20.41
CA ARG A 304 27.38 -13.19 21.33
C ARG A 304 28.12 -14.45 21.71
#